data_AF-A0A2R8A9Q3-F1
#
_entry.id   AF-A0A2R8A9Q3-F1
#
_cell.length_a   1.000
_cell.length_b   1.000
_cell.length_c   1.000
_cell.angle_alpha   90.00
_cell.angle_beta   90.00
_cell.angle_gamma   90.00
#
_symmetry.space_group_name_H-M   'P 1'
#
loop_
_entity.id
_entity.type
_entity.pdbx_description
1 polymer ?
#
loop_
_entity_poly.entity_id
_entity_poly.type
_entity_poly.pdbx_seq_one_letter_code
_entity_poly.pdbx_strand_id
1 'polypeptide(L)'
;MLYPDRTKHTVIIDRPCGTGKTTEMLASLTPTKKYLLVTPLLTEIERFQNDAPNGVEITAPTDGKGPKLIQLEKMLEEGQSVAITHKLFFMTLRLAHLMADYHIIIDEAPNPVTCINTIDAEAFEEAIVGGGYATICPETKQVMPTDRWRKWQRETTDSDGEPTYSSRLHPDIYKPAVQGQLHVDDKGVFAVATPNQVLLAGKSLTVMTFLSEGTYIHAYLRMISKGNPKADFELQREGTVEWLKQAHSLVSIQNLSLPTSVSLSFSKQTRRSGEKNCKAIGNSLKKLMERRWRGVNRQDIILTCARDKWFEDRKGRYAGQWAKHSRLFGRDYGKGGVHWLPNKTRGTNDYRHASHVIYLYAMSPNPMVQNFLGVSGQAFSDAYALSEMVQFIWRTRVRDGKSITVAIPDKRMKAILSDWLNSAIEGTDDFPVIDAAA
;
A
#
# COMPACT_ATOMS: atom_id res chain seq x y z
N MET A 1 5.21 19.74 -24.56
CA MET A 1 4.10 18.78 -24.80
C MET A 1 3.81 18.06 -23.50
N LEU A 2 2.58 18.11 -23.00
CA LEU A 2 2.23 17.56 -21.67
C LEU A 2 2.19 16.02 -21.62
N TYR A 3 2.25 15.35 -22.76
CA TYR A 3 2.39 13.89 -22.87
C TYR A 3 3.13 13.60 -24.19
N PRO A 4 4.32 12.97 -24.18
CA PRO A 4 4.93 12.46 -25.42
C PRO A 4 3.99 11.47 -26.13
N ASP A 5 4.31 11.10 -27.38
CA ASP A 5 3.57 10.13 -28.18
C ASP A 5 3.58 8.74 -27.53
N ARG A 6 2.74 8.57 -26.51
CA ARG A 6 2.46 7.32 -25.83
C ARG A 6 1.31 6.63 -26.55
N THR A 7 1.62 5.59 -27.30
CA THR A 7 0.64 4.57 -27.70
C THR A 7 0.14 3.88 -26.42
N LYS A 8 -1.17 3.63 -26.29
CA LYS A 8 -1.81 3.14 -25.07
C LYS A 8 -1.08 1.92 -24.44
N HIS A 9 -0.23 2.14 -23.44
CA HIS A 9 0.54 1.08 -22.81
C HIS A 9 0.54 1.23 -21.29
N THR A 10 -0.66 1.35 -20.69
CA THR A 10 -0.84 1.04 -19.27
C THR A 10 -1.42 -0.37 -19.18
N VAL A 11 -0.75 -1.26 -18.46
CA VAL A 11 -1.22 -2.63 -18.22
C VAL A 11 -1.21 -2.90 -16.73
N ILE A 12 -2.29 -3.48 -16.21
CA ILE A 12 -2.32 -4.10 -14.89
C ILE A 12 -2.23 -5.61 -15.12
N ILE A 13 -1.16 -6.22 -14.61
CA ILE A 13 -1.00 -7.67 -14.57
C ILE A 13 -1.51 -8.14 -13.21
N ASP A 14 -2.69 -8.75 -13.22
CA ASP A 14 -3.36 -9.29 -12.03
C ASP A 14 -3.07 -10.80 -11.93
N ARG A 15 -1.93 -11.12 -11.30
CA ARG A 15 -1.40 -12.48 -11.20
C ARG A 15 -1.30 -12.93 -9.74
N PRO A 16 -1.73 -14.16 -9.40
CA PRO A 16 -1.74 -14.64 -8.03
C PRO A 16 -0.41 -14.59 -7.30
N CYS A 17 -0.47 -14.40 -5.98
CA CYS A 17 0.72 -14.41 -5.13
C CYS A 17 1.43 -15.77 -5.17
N GLY A 18 2.76 -15.74 -5.21
CA GLY A 18 3.59 -16.95 -5.16
C GLY A 18 3.91 -17.62 -6.49
N THR A 19 3.39 -17.11 -7.60
CA THR A 19 3.56 -17.70 -8.95
C THR A 19 4.87 -17.32 -9.64
N GLY A 20 5.71 -16.48 -9.04
CA GLY A 20 6.99 -16.08 -9.64
C GLY A 20 6.98 -14.77 -10.42
N LYS A 21 5.87 -14.01 -10.39
CA LYS A 21 5.67 -12.71 -11.07
C LYS A 21 6.94 -11.85 -11.19
N THR A 22 7.53 -11.45 -10.06
CA THR A 22 8.72 -10.59 -10.03
C THR A 22 9.94 -11.27 -10.67
N THR A 23 10.11 -12.58 -10.49
CA THR A 23 11.20 -13.35 -11.11
C THR A 23 11.07 -13.38 -12.63
N GLU A 24 9.87 -13.64 -13.14
CA GLU A 24 9.61 -13.66 -14.59
C GLU A 24 9.75 -12.26 -15.20
N MET A 25 9.31 -11.22 -14.47
CA MET A 25 9.51 -9.83 -14.87
C MET A 25 11.00 -9.51 -15.04
N LEU A 26 11.84 -9.85 -14.07
CA LEU A 26 13.28 -9.64 -14.17
C LEU A 26 13.90 -10.43 -15.32
N ALA A 27 13.50 -11.70 -15.49
CA ALA A 27 13.98 -12.53 -16.60
C ALA A 27 13.58 -11.98 -18.00
N SER A 28 12.51 -11.18 -18.08
CA SER A 28 12.04 -10.56 -19.32
C SER A 28 12.79 -9.27 -19.71
N LEU A 29 13.66 -8.75 -18.85
CA LEU A 29 14.38 -7.51 -19.11
C LEU A 29 15.44 -7.71 -20.21
N THR A 30 15.61 -6.70 -21.07
CA THR A 30 16.54 -6.75 -22.21
C THR A 30 17.49 -5.56 -22.21
N PRO A 31 18.79 -5.72 -22.56
CA PRO A 31 19.78 -4.65 -22.53
C PRO A 31 19.48 -3.44 -23.44
N THR A 32 18.61 -3.60 -24.44
CA THR A 32 18.27 -2.56 -25.42
C THR A 32 17.18 -1.59 -24.94
N LYS A 33 16.61 -1.83 -23.76
CA LYS A 33 15.52 -1.04 -23.18
C LYS A 33 15.96 -0.39 -21.87
N LYS A 34 15.34 0.74 -21.55
CA LYS A 34 15.51 1.44 -20.27
C LYS A 34 14.35 1.12 -19.35
N TYR A 35 14.64 0.78 -18.10
CA TYR A 35 13.62 0.39 -17.12
C TYR A 35 13.65 1.28 -15.89
N LEU A 36 12.45 1.64 -15.43
CA LEU A 36 12.28 2.20 -14.08
C LEU A 36 11.47 1.19 -13.26
N LEU A 37 12.17 0.43 -12.43
CA LEU A 37 11.59 -0.60 -11.57
C LEU A 37 11.19 0.02 -10.23
N VAL A 38 9.94 -0.18 -9.82
CA VAL A 38 9.33 0.52 -8.67
C VAL A 38 8.78 -0.52 -7.71
N THR A 39 9.33 -0.61 -6.50
CA THR A 39 9.01 -1.68 -5.52
C THR A 39 8.68 -1.12 -4.12
N PRO A 40 7.92 -1.81 -3.25
CA PRO A 40 7.62 -1.29 -1.91
C PRO A 40 8.84 -1.22 -0.97
N LEU A 41 9.82 -2.13 -1.09
CA LEU A 41 10.89 -2.31 -0.12
C LEU A 41 12.29 -2.13 -0.71
N LEU A 42 13.22 -1.64 0.11
CA LEU A 42 14.65 -1.52 -0.26
C LEU A 42 15.30 -2.88 -0.49
N THR A 43 14.92 -3.92 0.25
CA THR A 43 15.45 -5.28 0.06
C THR A 43 15.09 -5.87 -1.30
N GLU A 44 13.95 -5.49 -1.88
CA GLU A 44 13.61 -5.89 -3.25
C GLU A 44 14.45 -5.15 -4.30
N ILE A 45 14.95 -3.95 -3.99
CA ILE A 45 15.91 -3.27 -4.88
C ILE A 45 17.19 -4.09 -4.98
N GLU A 46 17.75 -4.53 -3.85
CA GLU A 46 18.95 -5.39 -3.83
C GLU A 46 18.72 -6.67 -4.65
N ARG A 47 17.54 -7.27 -4.52
CA ARG A 47 17.14 -8.42 -5.33
C ARG A 47 17.08 -8.10 -6.82
N PHE A 48 16.51 -6.96 -7.22
CA PHE A 48 16.45 -6.59 -8.64
C PHE A 48 17.86 -6.44 -9.23
N GLN A 49 18.80 -5.90 -8.47
CA GLN A 49 20.19 -5.76 -8.89
C GLN A 49 20.91 -7.11 -9.04
N ASN A 50 20.65 -8.05 -8.14
CA ASN A 50 21.29 -9.36 -8.13
C ASN A 50 20.69 -10.35 -9.14
N ASP A 51 19.37 -10.31 -9.33
CA ASP A 51 18.61 -11.25 -10.16
C ASP A 51 18.43 -10.72 -11.60
N ALA A 52 19.05 -9.58 -11.96
CA ALA A 52 18.99 -9.01 -13.30
C ALA A 52 19.61 -9.98 -14.34
N PRO A 53 19.03 -10.08 -15.55
CA PRO A 53 19.59 -10.93 -16.59
C PRO A 53 20.92 -10.37 -17.12
N ASN A 54 21.73 -11.24 -17.70
CA ASN A 54 23.03 -10.88 -18.27
C ASN A 54 22.93 -9.69 -19.23
N GLY A 55 23.75 -8.66 -18.99
CA GLY A 55 23.80 -7.45 -19.80
C GLY A 55 22.77 -6.38 -19.42
N VAL A 56 21.92 -6.60 -18.42
CA VAL A 56 21.03 -5.58 -17.86
C VAL A 56 21.59 -5.14 -16.51
N GLU A 57 22.14 -3.93 -16.46
CA GLU A 57 22.59 -3.32 -15.22
C GLU A 57 21.45 -2.48 -14.60
N ILE A 58 21.14 -2.76 -13.34
CA ILE A 58 20.13 -2.01 -12.57
C ILE A 58 20.85 -1.21 -11.48
N THR A 59 20.76 0.11 -11.56
CA THR A 59 21.30 1.02 -10.54
C THR A 59 20.20 1.47 -9.58
N ALA A 60 20.57 2.04 -8.43
CA ALA A 60 19.61 2.56 -7.47
C ALA A 60 20.23 3.71 -6.65
N PRO A 61 19.43 4.75 -6.31
CA PRO A 61 19.88 5.79 -5.38
C PRO A 61 20.22 5.20 -3.99
N THR A 62 21.39 5.55 -3.47
CA THR A 62 21.90 5.03 -2.18
C THR A 62 21.91 6.09 -1.09
N ASP A 63 21.72 5.67 0.16
CA ASP A 63 21.85 6.56 1.32
C ASP A 63 23.30 7.05 1.49
N GLY A 64 23.47 8.27 2.02
CA GLY A 64 24.79 8.87 2.26
C GLY A 64 25.48 9.51 1.05
N LYS A 65 24.94 9.38 -0.17
CA LYS A 65 25.49 9.99 -1.40
C LYS A 65 24.71 11.22 -1.88
N GLY A 66 24.18 12.00 -0.94
CA GLY A 66 23.34 13.17 -1.21
C GLY A 66 21.86 12.83 -1.49
N PRO A 67 21.03 13.81 -1.89
CA PRO A 67 19.58 13.62 -2.04
C PRO A 67 19.23 12.56 -3.09
N LYS A 68 18.40 11.58 -2.72
CA LYS A 68 18.00 10.46 -3.60
C LYS A 68 17.39 10.92 -4.93
N LEU A 69 16.65 12.04 -4.93
CA LEU A 69 16.03 12.57 -6.15
C LEU A 69 17.07 13.14 -7.13
N ILE A 70 18.17 13.70 -6.63
CA ILE A 70 19.28 14.21 -7.47
C ILE A 70 20.08 13.05 -8.05
N GLN A 71 20.33 12.01 -7.24
CA GLN A 71 20.96 10.77 -7.72
C GLN A 71 20.11 10.14 -8.84
N LEU A 72 18.79 10.03 -8.63
CA LEU A 72 17.87 9.49 -9.63
C LEU A 72 17.87 10.32 -10.92
N GLU A 73 17.85 11.65 -10.82
CA GLU A 73 17.93 12.55 -11.99
C GLU A 73 19.15 12.26 -12.85
N LYS A 74 20.34 12.19 -12.24
CA LYS A 74 21.59 11.86 -12.94
C LYS A 74 21.55 10.48 -13.60
N MET A 75 21.05 9.46 -12.89
CA MET A 75 20.93 8.10 -13.45
C MET A 75 19.98 8.07 -14.66
N LEU A 76 18.87 8.82 -14.61
CA LEU A 76 17.92 8.92 -15.70
C LEU A 76 18.53 9.65 -16.91
N GLU A 77 19.26 10.74 -16.69
CA GLU A 77 20.02 11.49 -17.72
C GLU A 77 21.06 10.61 -18.42
N GLU A 78 21.76 9.76 -17.66
CA GLU A 78 22.72 8.79 -18.18
C GLU A 78 22.06 7.60 -18.90
N GLY A 79 20.73 7.50 -18.88
CA GLY A 79 19.98 6.45 -19.56
C GLY A 79 20.06 5.07 -18.90
N GLN A 80 20.45 5.01 -17.61
CA GLN A 80 20.59 3.76 -16.87
C GLN A 80 19.22 3.16 -16.52
N SER A 81 19.12 1.83 -16.43
CA SER A 81 17.95 1.22 -15.79
C SER A 81 18.04 1.37 -14.28
N VAL A 82 16.98 1.85 -13.64
CA VAL A 82 16.99 2.25 -12.22
C VAL A 82 15.90 1.53 -11.43
N ALA A 83 16.22 1.08 -10.22
CA ALA A 83 15.27 0.58 -9.24
C ALA A 83 15.06 1.59 -8.10
N ILE A 84 13.79 1.88 -7.76
CA ILE A 84 13.40 2.83 -6.71
C ILE A 84 12.21 2.32 -5.89
N THR A 85 11.98 2.97 -4.74
CA THR A 85 10.80 2.67 -3.92
C THR A 85 9.54 3.37 -4.44
N HIS A 86 8.36 2.83 -4.11
CA HIS A 86 7.07 3.49 -4.35
C HIS A 86 7.05 4.95 -3.84
N LYS A 87 7.62 5.19 -2.66
CA LYS A 87 7.68 6.53 -2.06
C LYS A 87 8.49 7.51 -2.91
N LEU A 88 9.65 7.08 -3.43
CA LEU A 88 10.47 7.94 -4.27
C LEU A 88 9.82 8.17 -5.63
N PHE A 89 9.15 7.15 -6.19
CA PHE A 89 8.43 7.24 -7.46
C PHE A 89 7.37 8.35 -7.45
N PHE A 90 6.59 8.49 -6.37
CA PHE A 90 5.59 9.56 -6.28
C PHE A 90 6.17 10.97 -6.15
N MET A 91 7.48 11.11 -6.00
CA MET A 91 8.18 12.40 -5.95
C MET A 91 8.83 12.79 -7.29
N THR A 92 8.67 11.98 -8.35
CA THR A 92 9.41 12.16 -9.62
C THR A 92 8.73 13.11 -10.61
N LEU A 93 7.71 13.88 -10.22
CA LEU A 93 7.02 14.78 -11.16
C LEU A 93 8.00 15.66 -11.95
N ARG A 94 9.00 16.25 -11.27
CA ARG A 94 10.00 17.10 -11.94
C ARG A 94 10.88 16.34 -12.95
N LEU A 95 11.01 15.03 -12.78
CA LEU A 95 11.80 14.13 -13.61
C LEU A 95 10.97 13.43 -14.70
N ALA A 96 9.65 13.68 -14.78
CA ALA A 96 8.76 13.00 -15.71
C ALA A 96 9.23 13.08 -17.17
N HIS A 97 9.86 14.20 -17.56
CA HIS A 97 10.39 14.38 -18.92
C HIS A 97 11.59 13.46 -19.24
N LEU A 98 12.39 13.07 -18.24
CA LEU A 98 13.52 12.15 -18.39
C LEU A 98 13.09 10.69 -18.49
N MET A 99 11.84 10.39 -18.13
CA MET A 99 11.30 9.03 -18.13
C MET A 99 10.63 8.65 -19.46
N ALA A 100 10.57 9.56 -20.44
CA ALA A 100 9.79 9.41 -21.68
C ALA A 100 10.10 8.12 -22.48
N ASP A 101 11.34 7.65 -22.45
CA ASP A 101 11.79 6.44 -23.14
C ASP A 101 11.90 5.20 -22.23
N TYR A 102 11.49 5.30 -20.97
CA TYR A 102 11.55 4.22 -19.99
C TYR A 102 10.28 3.35 -19.99
N HIS A 103 10.48 2.04 -19.82
CA HIS A 103 9.45 1.11 -19.41
C HIS A 103 9.34 1.13 -17.88
N ILE A 104 8.26 1.70 -17.35
CA ILE A 104 8.01 1.75 -15.90
C ILE A 104 7.31 0.47 -15.49
N ILE A 105 7.88 -0.24 -14.53
CA ILE A 105 7.30 -1.47 -13.98
C ILE A 105 7.16 -1.31 -12.47
N ILE A 106 5.92 -1.34 -11.98
CA ILE A 106 5.59 -1.24 -10.57
C ILE A 106 5.27 -2.62 -10.03
N ASP A 107 6.13 -3.13 -9.14
CA ASP A 107 5.87 -4.35 -8.39
C ASP A 107 5.07 -4.03 -7.13
N GLU A 108 4.03 -4.83 -6.90
CA GLU A 108 2.96 -4.64 -5.93
C GLU A 108 2.19 -3.31 -6.07
N ALA A 109 0.86 -3.33 -5.88
CA ALA A 109 0.03 -2.14 -6.08
C ALA A 109 0.42 -0.97 -5.16
N PRO A 110 0.86 0.19 -5.67
CA PRO A 110 1.22 1.30 -4.81
C PRO A 110 -0.05 2.02 -4.31
N ASN A 111 0.09 2.93 -3.34
CA ASN A 111 -0.99 3.82 -2.92
C ASN A 111 -0.80 5.21 -3.52
N PRO A 112 -1.43 5.52 -4.68
CA PRO A 112 -1.25 6.81 -5.33
C PRO A 112 -1.98 7.94 -4.63
N VAL A 113 -2.91 7.65 -3.71
CA VAL A 113 -3.73 8.64 -3.01
C VAL A 113 -3.62 8.45 -1.49
N THR A 114 -3.44 9.55 -0.79
CA THR A 114 -3.57 9.66 0.66
C THR A 114 -4.46 10.86 1.02
N CYS A 115 -4.86 10.99 2.28
CA CYS A 115 -5.66 12.13 2.74
C CYS A 115 -4.97 12.85 3.89
N ILE A 116 -5.19 14.16 3.96
CA ILE A 116 -4.78 15.01 5.08
C ILE A 116 -6.04 15.28 5.91
N ASN A 117 -6.00 14.92 7.19
CA ASN A 117 -7.14 15.07 8.12
C ASN A 117 -6.85 16.03 9.28
N THR A 118 -5.71 16.71 9.23
CA THR A 118 -5.22 17.62 10.27
C THR A 118 -5.50 19.09 9.94
N ILE A 119 -6.05 19.37 8.76
CA ILE A 119 -6.27 20.72 8.26
C ILE A 119 -7.76 21.03 8.33
N ASP A 120 -8.06 22.19 8.89
CA ASP A 120 -9.41 22.76 8.90
C ASP A 120 -9.70 23.42 7.55
N ALA A 121 -10.82 23.06 6.94
CA ALA A 121 -11.16 23.48 5.59
C ALA A 121 -11.52 24.97 5.52
N GLU A 122 -12.23 25.50 6.51
CA GLU A 122 -12.60 26.92 6.56
C GLU A 122 -11.36 27.78 6.75
N ALA A 123 -10.46 27.38 7.66
CA ALA A 123 -9.19 28.06 7.86
C ALA A 123 -8.29 28.02 6.62
N PHE A 124 -8.32 26.91 5.86
CA PHE A 124 -7.62 26.82 4.57
C PHE A 124 -8.23 27.79 3.55
N GLU A 125 -9.54 27.79 3.39
CA GLU A 125 -10.23 28.65 2.43
C GLU A 125 -9.98 30.12 2.74
N GLU A 126 -10.17 30.55 3.99
CA GLU A 126 -9.96 31.94 4.41
C GLU A 126 -8.49 32.38 4.23
N ALA A 127 -7.55 31.60 4.78
CA ALA A 127 -6.16 32.02 4.87
C ALA A 127 -5.37 31.81 3.58
N ILE A 128 -5.65 30.74 2.82
CA ILE A 128 -4.87 30.33 1.65
C ILE A 128 -5.52 30.83 0.36
N VAL A 129 -6.79 30.49 0.16
CA VAL A 129 -7.51 30.85 -1.08
C VAL A 129 -7.92 32.32 -1.03
N GLY A 130 -8.63 32.74 0.02
CA GLY A 130 -8.97 34.14 0.28
C GLY A 130 -7.76 35.05 0.44
N GLY A 131 -6.66 34.52 0.96
CA GLY A 131 -5.35 35.20 1.04
C GLY A 131 -4.62 35.33 -0.31
N GLY A 132 -5.11 34.72 -1.39
CA GLY A 132 -4.49 34.76 -2.72
C GLY A 132 -3.20 33.96 -2.86
N TYR A 133 -2.96 33.01 -1.95
CA TYR A 133 -1.80 32.10 -1.99
C TYR A 133 -2.05 30.89 -2.90
N ALA A 134 -3.30 30.47 -3.06
CA ALA A 134 -3.68 29.43 -4.01
C ALA A 134 -5.01 29.73 -4.69
N THR A 135 -5.23 29.09 -5.83
CA THR A 135 -6.55 28.91 -6.43
C THR A 135 -6.89 27.43 -6.49
N ILE A 136 -8.17 27.08 -6.64
CA ILE A 136 -8.61 25.70 -6.81
C ILE A 136 -9.09 25.54 -8.26
N CYS A 137 -8.57 24.56 -8.98
CA CYS A 137 -9.05 24.23 -10.33
C CYS A 137 -10.49 23.70 -10.25
N PRO A 138 -11.47 24.34 -10.91
CA PRO A 138 -12.88 23.94 -10.80
C PRO A 138 -13.14 22.51 -11.29
N GLU A 139 -12.45 22.06 -12.35
CA GLU A 139 -12.67 20.73 -12.93
C GLU A 139 -11.97 19.62 -12.14
N THR A 140 -10.71 19.84 -11.76
CA THR A 140 -9.88 18.78 -11.15
C THR A 140 -9.86 18.85 -9.63
N LYS A 141 -10.34 19.94 -9.04
CA LYS A 141 -10.26 20.22 -7.60
C LYS A 141 -8.82 20.33 -7.07
N GLN A 142 -7.84 20.45 -7.97
CA GLN A 142 -6.43 20.61 -7.64
C GLN A 142 -6.17 22.00 -7.05
N VAL A 143 -5.39 22.05 -5.97
CA VAL A 143 -4.90 23.30 -5.37
C VAL A 143 -3.69 23.78 -6.16
N MET A 144 -3.82 24.95 -6.79
CA MET A 144 -2.81 25.59 -7.63
C MET A 144 -2.14 26.74 -6.87
N PRO A 145 -0.86 26.60 -6.47
CA PRO A 145 -0.16 27.66 -5.75
C PRO A 145 0.16 28.84 -6.68
N THR A 146 -0.05 30.05 -6.17
CA THR A 146 0.33 31.30 -6.85
C THR A 146 1.80 31.65 -6.61
N ASP A 147 2.34 32.56 -7.40
CA ASP A 147 3.72 33.04 -7.19
C ASP A 147 3.89 33.75 -5.85
N ARG A 148 2.80 34.30 -5.29
CA ARG A 148 2.80 34.87 -3.95
C ARG A 148 3.15 33.81 -2.90
N TRP A 149 2.54 32.64 -2.96
CA TRP A 149 2.85 31.55 -2.01
C TRP A 149 4.28 31.06 -2.16
N ARG A 150 4.76 30.93 -3.40
CA ARG A 150 6.14 30.52 -3.69
C ARG A 150 7.18 31.54 -3.21
N LYS A 151 6.90 32.84 -3.34
CA LYS A 151 7.79 33.92 -2.87
C LYS A 151 7.83 34.00 -1.35
N TRP A 152 6.67 33.97 -0.70
CA TRP A 152 6.56 34.04 0.77
C TRP A 152 7.39 32.95 1.48
N GLN A 153 7.41 31.73 0.92
CA GLN A 153 8.21 30.62 1.47
C GLN A 153 9.73 30.88 1.44
N ARG A 154 10.23 31.69 0.50
CA ARG A 154 11.66 32.02 0.39
C ARG A 154 12.08 33.15 1.33
N GLU A 155 11.12 33.89 1.89
CA GLU A 155 11.37 35.14 2.63
C GLU A 155 11.19 35.00 4.14
N THR A 156 10.60 33.90 4.62
CA THR A 156 10.26 33.74 6.05
C THR A 156 10.92 32.48 6.62
N THR A 157 12.04 32.65 7.33
CA THR A 157 12.75 31.57 8.04
C THR A 157 12.78 31.84 9.55
N ASP A 158 12.85 30.78 10.36
CA ASP A 158 13.04 30.88 11.80
C ASP A 158 14.52 31.16 12.13
N SER A 159 14.83 31.22 13.41
CA SER A 159 16.19 31.44 13.92
C SER A 159 17.18 30.36 13.49
N ASP A 160 16.71 29.17 13.11
CA ASP A 160 17.54 28.04 12.69
C ASP A 160 17.72 28.01 11.16
N GLY A 161 17.17 29.00 10.45
CA GLY A 161 17.23 29.08 8.99
C GLY A 161 16.23 28.16 8.29
N GLU A 162 15.32 27.51 9.03
CA GLU A 162 14.27 26.69 8.49
C GLU A 162 13.07 27.56 8.08
N PRO A 163 12.35 27.26 6.99
CA PRO A 163 11.17 28.04 6.61
C PRO A 163 10.13 28.05 7.73
N THR A 164 9.68 29.25 8.13
CA THR A 164 8.56 29.39 9.07
C THR A 164 7.24 29.13 8.37
N TYR A 165 6.35 28.42 9.05
CA TYR A 165 5.01 28.16 8.58
C TYR A 165 4.04 28.80 9.56
N SER A 166 3.03 29.51 9.07
CA SER A 166 1.88 29.77 9.95
C SER A 166 1.26 28.42 10.33
N SER A 167 0.63 28.32 11.49
CA SER A 167 -0.08 27.09 11.90
C SER A 167 -1.16 26.64 10.89
N ARG A 168 -1.57 27.53 9.98
CA ARG A 168 -2.53 27.31 8.88
C ARG A 168 -1.86 27.01 7.53
N LEU A 169 -0.53 27.19 7.41
CA LEU A 169 0.30 27.08 6.20
C LEU A 169 1.28 25.90 6.27
N HIS A 170 0.91 24.82 6.96
CA HIS A 170 1.81 23.70 7.30
C HIS A 170 2.50 23.11 6.05
N PRO A 171 3.77 22.66 6.13
CA PRO A 171 4.49 22.05 5.00
C PRO A 171 3.75 20.86 4.39
N ASP A 172 2.85 20.23 5.15
CA ASP A 172 1.99 19.13 4.71
C ASP A 172 1.01 19.52 3.60
N ILE A 173 0.65 20.81 3.44
CA ILE A 173 -0.20 21.27 2.33
C ILE A 173 0.62 21.95 1.23
N TYR A 174 1.62 22.76 1.59
CA TYR A 174 2.39 23.51 0.60
C TYR A 174 3.19 22.58 -0.31
N LYS A 175 3.92 21.60 0.26
CA LYS A 175 4.76 20.68 -0.54
C LYS A 175 3.92 19.89 -1.54
N PRO A 176 2.80 19.24 -1.13
CA PRO A 176 1.89 18.63 -2.09
C PRO A 176 1.30 19.60 -3.12
N ALA A 177 0.94 20.83 -2.74
CA ALA A 177 0.37 21.81 -3.67
C ALA A 177 1.37 22.21 -4.77
N VAL A 178 2.62 22.53 -4.41
CA VAL A 178 3.65 22.88 -5.41
C VAL A 178 4.07 21.71 -6.29
N GLN A 179 3.88 20.48 -5.79
CA GLN A 179 4.08 19.25 -6.57
C GLN A 179 2.84 18.85 -7.38
N GLY A 180 1.78 19.68 -7.41
CA GLY A 180 0.54 19.38 -8.14
C GLY A 180 -0.23 18.17 -7.59
N GLN A 181 -0.01 17.81 -6.32
CA GLN A 181 -0.60 16.63 -5.70
C GLN A 181 -1.81 16.94 -4.83
N LEU A 182 -1.91 18.17 -4.31
CA LEU A 182 -2.97 18.54 -3.38
C LEU A 182 -4.28 18.81 -4.10
N HIS A 183 -5.34 18.17 -3.63
CA HIS A 183 -6.71 18.34 -4.12
C HIS A 183 -7.62 18.57 -2.90
N VAL A 184 -8.65 19.40 -3.06
CA VAL A 184 -9.64 19.67 -2.01
C VAL A 184 -11.04 19.66 -2.62
N ASP A 185 -11.92 18.80 -2.11
CA ASP A 185 -13.30 18.74 -2.59
C ASP A 185 -14.18 19.83 -1.99
N ASP A 186 -15.41 19.95 -2.49
CA ASP A 186 -16.38 20.98 -2.04
C ASP A 186 -16.82 20.79 -0.57
N LYS A 187 -16.44 19.68 0.07
CA LYS A 187 -16.70 19.39 1.49
C LYS A 187 -15.47 19.64 2.35
N GLY A 188 -14.38 20.16 1.79
CA GLY A 188 -13.15 20.45 2.51
C GLY A 188 -12.27 19.23 2.78
N VAL A 189 -12.45 18.14 2.04
CA VAL A 189 -11.64 16.92 2.19
C VAL A 189 -10.37 17.04 1.35
N PHE A 190 -9.22 17.01 2.01
CA PHE A 190 -7.92 17.09 1.35
C PHE A 190 -7.40 15.70 0.93
N ALA A 191 -7.10 15.55 -0.35
CA ALA A 191 -6.43 14.40 -0.92
C ALA A 191 -5.06 14.80 -1.49
N VAL A 192 -4.06 13.96 -1.25
CA VAL A 192 -2.74 14.05 -1.89
C VAL A 192 -2.66 12.90 -2.87
N ALA A 193 -2.80 13.22 -4.16
CA ALA A 193 -2.82 12.28 -5.26
C ALA A 193 -1.57 12.41 -6.12
N THR A 194 -1.03 11.28 -6.58
CA THR A 194 0.12 11.23 -7.48
C THR A 194 -0.23 11.90 -8.79
N PRO A 195 0.53 12.88 -9.30
CA PRO A 195 0.19 13.55 -10.54
C PRO A 195 0.15 12.56 -11.70
N ASN A 196 -0.88 12.61 -12.53
CA ASN A 196 -1.03 11.70 -13.68
C ASN A 196 0.20 11.70 -14.58
N GLN A 197 0.88 12.85 -14.69
CA GLN A 197 2.14 12.98 -15.43
C GLN A 197 3.21 11.98 -14.98
N VAL A 198 3.29 11.64 -13.69
CA VAL A 198 4.25 10.64 -13.18
C VAL A 198 3.91 9.24 -13.68
N LEU A 199 2.62 8.85 -13.60
CA LEU A 199 2.16 7.53 -14.05
C LEU A 199 2.25 7.38 -15.57
N LEU A 200 2.04 8.46 -16.31
CA LEU A 200 1.98 8.48 -17.77
C LEU A 200 3.27 8.99 -18.42
N ALA A 201 4.32 9.22 -17.63
CA ALA A 201 5.61 9.74 -18.10
C ALA A 201 6.36 8.75 -18.98
N GLY A 202 6.25 7.45 -18.67
CA GLY A 202 6.98 6.39 -19.34
C GLY A 202 6.47 6.04 -20.72
N LYS A 203 7.33 5.42 -21.52
CA LYS A 203 6.97 4.72 -22.76
C LYS A 203 5.88 3.67 -22.51
N SER A 204 5.97 2.96 -21.39
CA SER A 204 4.91 2.09 -20.88
C SER A 204 4.84 2.15 -19.36
N LEU A 205 3.68 1.76 -18.81
CA LEU A 205 3.46 1.54 -17.39
C LEU A 205 2.87 0.13 -17.22
N THR A 206 3.56 -0.71 -16.45
CA THR A 206 3.05 -2.01 -16.03
C THR A 206 2.91 -2.02 -14.51
N VAL A 207 1.73 -2.35 -14.00
CA VAL A 207 1.49 -2.55 -12.57
C VAL A 207 1.24 -4.03 -12.31
N MET A 208 2.11 -4.66 -11.54
CA MET A 208 2.01 -6.07 -11.20
C MET A 208 1.44 -6.20 -9.79
N THR A 209 0.28 -6.83 -9.66
CA THR A 209 -0.34 -7.05 -8.36
C THR A 209 -1.26 -8.26 -8.40
N PHE A 210 -2.01 -8.48 -7.31
CA PHE A 210 -3.05 -9.50 -7.27
C PHE A 210 -4.31 -8.94 -6.62
N LEU A 211 -5.48 -9.31 -7.14
CA LEU A 211 -6.78 -8.75 -6.76
C LEU A 211 -6.77 -7.22 -6.94
N SER A 212 -6.34 -6.81 -8.14
CA SER A 212 -6.05 -5.42 -8.48
C SER A 212 -7.27 -4.50 -8.32
N GLU A 213 -8.48 -5.01 -8.57
CA GLU A 213 -9.72 -4.22 -8.47
C GLU A 213 -9.99 -3.67 -7.07
N GLY A 214 -9.47 -4.34 -6.03
CA GLY A 214 -9.52 -3.87 -4.65
C GLY A 214 -8.47 -2.82 -4.29
N THR A 215 -7.61 -2.41 -5.22
CA THR A 215 -6.48 -1.52 -4.92
C THR A 215 -6.76 -0.06 -5.28
N TYR A 216 -6.15 0.88 -4.55
CA TYR A 216 -6.28 2.30 -4.89
C TYR A 216 -5.63 2.64 -6.23
N ILE A 217 -4.59 1.94 -6.68
CA ILE A 217 -4.00 2.21 -8.00
C ILE A 217 -4.96 1.88 -9.14
N HIS A 218 -5.71 0.78 -9.04
CA HIS A 218 -6.74 0.44 -10.03
C HIS A 218 -7.85 1.48 -10.06
N ALA A 219 -8.40 1.83 -8.90
CA ALA A 219 -9.43 2.86 -8.79
C ALA A 219 -8.93 4.23 -9.29
N TYR A 220 -7.68 4.57 -9.00
CA TYR A 220 -7.06 5.82 -9.46
C TYR A 220 -6.90 5.85 -10.98
N LEU A 221 -6.32 4.80 -11.58
CA LEU A 221 -6.20 4.66 -13.04
C LEU A 221 -7.57 4.74 -13.73
N ARG A 222 -8.60 4.08 -13.17
CA ARG A 222 -9.99 4.16 -13.66
C ARG A 222 -10.52 5.59 -13.58
N MET A 223 -10.32 6.29 -12.46
CA MET A 223 -10.76 7.67 -12.29
C MET A 223 -10.11 8.59 -13.33
N ILE A 224 -8.79 8.51 -13.53
CA ILE A 224 -8.07 9.39 -14.44
C ILE A 224 -8.36 9.07 -15.91
N SER A 225 -8.64 7.80 -16.24
CA SER A 225 -8.99 7.39 -17.60
C SER A 225 -10.28 8.03 -18.11
N LYS A 226 -11.22 8.39 -17.22
CA LYS A 226 -12.47 9.09 -17.57
C LYS A 226 -12.22 10.47 -18.17
N GLY A 227 -11.19 11.18 -17.69
CA GLY A 227 -10.82 12.52 -18.16
C GLY A 227 -9.61 12.55 -19.09
N ASN A 228 -8.88 11.44 -19.22
CA ASN A 228 -7.69 11.34 -20.05
C ASN A 228 -7.61 9.95 -20.71
N PRO A 229 -8.02 9.81 -21.98
CA PRO A 229 -7.97 8.53 -22.69
C PRO A 229 -6.57 7.91 -22.82
N LYS A 230 -5.48 8.68 -22.64
CA LYS A 230 -4.10 8.14 -22.59
C LYS A 230 -3.79 7.42 -21.27
N ALA A 231 -4.65 7.59 -20.27
CA ALA A 231 -4.57 6.91 -18.97
C ALA A 231 -5.43 5.65 -18.90
N ASP A 232 -6.14 5.33 -20.00
CA ASP A 232 -6.79 4.04 -20.21
C ASP A 232 -5.78 2.89 -20.01
N PHE A 233 -6.27 1.74 -19.57
CA PHE A 233 -5.43 0.61 -19.20
C PHE A 233 -6.07 -0.72 -19.54
N GLU A 234 -5.22 -1.68 -19.89
CA GLU A 234 -5.60 -3.07 -20.06
C GLU A 234 -5.44 -3.82 -18.74
N LEU A 235 -6.44 -4.63 -18.37
CA LEU A 235 -6.36 -5.53 -17.23
C LEU A 235 -6.12 -6.96 -17.74
N GLN A 236 -4.92 -7.48 -17.50
CA GLN A 236 -4.54 -8.85 -17.81
C GLN A 236 -4.70 -9.71 -16.56
N ARG A 237 -5.79 -10.48 -16.50
CA ARG A 237 -6.04 -11.43 -15.42
C ARG A 237 -5.35 -12.74 -15.74
N GLU A 238 -4.48 -13.19 -14.83
CA GLU A 238 -3.70 -14.41 -15.00
C GLU A 238 -3.91 -15.38 -13.83
N GLY A 239 -4.93 -15.12 -13.01
CA GLY A 239 -5.41 -16.07 -12.01
C GLY A 239 -6.16 -17.22 -12.67
N THR A 240 -5.85 -18.45 -12.26
CA THR A 240 -6.57 -19.65 -12.70
C THR A 240 -7.49 -20.16 -11.58
N VAL A 241 -8.61 -20.77 -11.97
CA VAL A 241 -9.52 -21.43 -11.02
C VAL A 241 -8.79 -22.56 -10.28
N GLU A 242 -7.83 -23.23 -10.93
CA GLU A 242 -6.96 -24.26 -10.33
C GLU A 242 -6.12 -23.70 -9.18
N TRP A 243 -5.54 -22.51 -9.35
CA TRP A 243 -4.79 -21.85 -8.30
C TRP A 243 -5.70 -21.53 -7.10
N LEU A 244 -6.94 -21.09 -7.34
CA LEU A 244 -7.88 -20.80 -6.26
C LEU A 244 -8.38 -22.07 -5.58
N LYS A 245 -8.60 -23.17 -6.31
CA LYS A 245 -8.90 -24.50 -5.75
C LYS A 245 -7.74 -25.00 -4.87
N GLN A 246 -6.51 -24.79 -5.31
CA GLN A 246 -5.33 -25.08 -4.49
C GLN A 246 -5.33 -24.21 -3.23
N ALA A 247 -5.56 -22.90 -3.36
CA ALA A 247 -5.67 -21.99 -2.23
C ALA A 247 -6.74 -22.44 -1.22
N HIS A 248 -7.93 -22.82 -1.69
CA HIS A 248 -9.01 -23.37 -0.88
C HIS A 248 -8.57 -24.61 -0.09
N SER A 249 -7.89 -25.56 -0.76
CA SER A 249 -7.40 -26.79 -0.10
C SER A 249 -6.29 -26.54 0.93
N LEU A 250 -5.51 -25.47 0.77
CA LEU A 250 -4.37 -25.16 1.63
C LEU A 250 -4.74 -24.25 2.81
N VAL A 251 -5.79 -23.44 2.71
CA VAL A 251 -6.13 -22.42 3.72
C VAL A 251 -7.31 -22.88 4.58
N SER A 252 -7.02 -23.23 5.84
CA SER A 252 -8.07 -23.54 6.82
C SER A 252 -8.42 -22.32 7.67
N ILE A 253 -9.70 -21.96 7.73
CA ILE A 253 -10.19 -20.83 8.55
C ILE A 253 -10.56 -21.34 9.95
N GLN A 254 -9.77 -20.92 10.94
CA GLN A 254 -10.01 -21.20 12.34
C GLN A 254 -10.90 -20.12 12.96
N ASN A 255 -12.04 -20.55 13.53
CA ASN A 255 -12.85 -19.65 14.36
C ASN A 255 -11.99 -19.02 15.48
N LEU A 256 -12.14 -17.72 15.70
CA LEU A 256 -11.65 -17.01 16.88
C LEU A 256 -12.77 -16.07 17.29
N SER A 257 -13.12 -16.03 18.57
CA SER A 257 -14.19 -15.16 19.04
C SER A 257 -13.63 -14.14 20.01
N LEU A 258 -13.97 -12.89 19.77
CA LEU A 258 -13.69 -11.77 20.66
C LEU A 258 -15.03 -11.19 21.17
N PRO A 259 -15.04 -10.55 22.35
CA PRO A 259 -16.23 -9.85 22.82
C PRO A 259 -16.64 -8.74 21.84
N THR A 260 -17.93 -8.46 21.75
CA THR A 260 -18.48 -7.39 20.91
C THR A 260 -17.97 -5.99 21.28
N SER A 261 -17.49 -5.81 22.51
CA SER A 261 -16.85 -4.57 22.97
C SER A 261 -15.47 -4.30 22.36
N VAL A 262 -14.89 -5.27 21.63
CA VAL A 262 -13.60 -5.15 20.97
C VAL A 262 -13.83 -4.77 19.50
N SER A 263 -13.44 -3.55 19.13
CA SER A 263 -13.38 -3.15 17.72
C SER A 263 -11.99 -3.43 17.14
N LEU A 264 -11.97 -4.02 15.94
CA LEU A 264 -10.75 -4.34 15.20
C LEU A 264 -10.47 -3.34 14.07
N SER A 265 -11.27 -2.29 13.91
CA SER A 265 -10.99 -1.22 12.96
C SER A 265 -9.71 -0.46 13.35
N PHE A 266 -8.87 -0.10 12.38
CA PHE A 266 -7.60 0.58 12.65
C PHE A 266 -7.78 1.84 13.51
N SER A 267 -8.77 2.68 13.20
CA SER A 267 -9.07 3.92 13.94
C SER A 267 -9.48 3.71 15.40
N LYS A 268 -10.04 2.54 15.76
CA LYS A 268 -10.33 2.18 17.15
C LYS A 268 -9.13 1.52 17.81
N GLN A 269 -8.30 0.79 17.07
CA GLN A 269 -7.07 0.22 17.59
C GLN A 269 -6.00 1.27 17.93
N THR A 270 -5.97 2.42 17.25
CA THR A 270 -5.03 3.49 17.60
C THR A 270 -5.39 4.21 18.90
N ARG A 271 -6.61 4.04 19.43
CA ARG A 271 -7.04 4.58 20.72
C ARG A 271 -6.67 3.65 21.87
N ARG A 272 -6.53 4.17 23.10
CA ARG A 272 -6.27 3.33 24.29
C ARG A 272 -7.38 2.30 24.48
N SER A 273 -6.99 1.05 24.70
CA SER A 273 -7.91 -0.05 25.04
C SER A 273 -8.18 -0.04 26.54
N GLY A 274 -9.44 -0.23 26.94
CA GLY A 274 -9.77 -0.52 28.32
C GLY A 274 -9.19 -1.86 28.79
N GLU A 275 -8.80 -1.95 30.07
CA GLU A 275 -8.12 -3.14 30.62
C GLU A 275 -8.94 -4.43 30.45
N LYS A 276 -10.27 -4.35 30.58
CA LYS A 276 -11.19 -5.47 30.35
C LYS A 276 -11.05 -6.03 28.93
N ASN A 277 -10.98 -5.16 27.91
CA ASN A 277 -10.81 -5.57 26.52
C ASN A 277 -9.43 -6.18 26.28
N CYS A 278 -8.37 -5.61 26.86
CA CYS A 278 -7.01 -6.15 26.79
C CYS A 278 -6.95 -7.59 27.34
N LYS A 279 -7.52 -7.81 28.54
CA LYS A 279 -7.59 -9.15 29.16
C LYS A 279 -8.41 -10.11 28.31
N ALA A 280 -9.54 -9.66 27.76
CA ALA A 280 -10.39 -10.52 26.94
C ALA A 280 -9.70 -10.98 25.66
N ILE A 281 -9.03 -10.08 24.92
CA ILE A 281 -8.26 -10.42 23.72
C ILE A 281 -7.13 -11.38 24.08
N GLY A 282 -6.32 -11.03 25.09
CA GLY A 282 -5.22 -11.89 25.52
C GLY A 282 -5.67 -13.28 25.93
N ASN A 283 -6.75 -13.39 26.68
CA ASN A 283 -7.33 -14.68 27.07
C ASN A 283 -7.88 -15.48 25.87
N SER A 284 -8.49 -14.83 24.87
CA SER A 284 -8.91 -15.50 23.65
C SER A 284 -7.72 -16.05 22.85
N LEU A 285 -6.65 -15.27 22.72
CA LEU A 285 -5.40 -15.70 22.05
C LEU A 285 -4.71 -16.83 22.81
N LYS A 286 -4.65 -16.74 24.14
CA LYS A 286 -4.13 -17.80 25.00
C LYS A 286 -4.92 -19.10 24.84
N LYS A 287 -6.26 -19.02 24.86
CA LYS A 287 -7.13 -20.19 24.65
C LYS A 287 -6.99 -20.80 23.25
N LEU A 288 -6.78 -19.97 22.23
CA LEU A 288 -6.50 -20.44 20.87
C LEU A 288 -5.27 -21.35 20.88
N MET A 289 -4.16 -20.90 21.48
CA MET A 289 -2.95 -21.71 21.64
C MET A 289 -3.15 -22.97 22.47
N GLU A 290 -3.81 -22.86 23.62
CA GLU A 290 -3.92 -23.98 24.56
C GLU A 290 -4.86 -25.10 24.07
N ARG A 291 -5.89 -24.74 23.28
CA ARG A 291 -6.98 -25.65 22.90
C ARG A 291 -6.95 -26.08 21.44
N ARG A 292 -6.59 -25.19 20.52
CA ARG A 292 -6.71 -25.45 19.07
C ARG A 292 -5.36 -25.54 18.40
N TRP A 293 -4.37 -24.76 18.85
CA TRP A 293 -3.01 -24.75 18.31
C TRP A 293 -2.00 -25.32 19.31
N ARG A 294 -2.37 -26.42 19.98
CA ARG A 294 -1.51 -27.09 20.96
C ARG A 294 -0.27 -27.63 20.24
N GLY A 295 0.91 -27.25 20.73
CA GLY A 295 2.19 -27.69 20.17
C GLY A 295 2.70 -26.86 18.98
N VAL A 296 1.94 -25.87 18.51
CA VAL A 296 2.40 -24.95 17.46
C VAL A 296 3.50 -24.05 18.01
N ASN A 297 4.65 -24.01 17.33
CA ASN A 297 5.72 -23.09 17.67
C ASN A 297 5.29 -21.66 17.38
N ARG A 298 5.49 -20.74 18.33
CA ARG A 298 5.11 -19.33 18.21
C ARG A 298 5.80 -18.65 17.04
N GLN A 299 7.03 -19.06 16.71
CA GLN A 299 7.80 -18.50 15.61
C GLN A 299 7.26 -18.92 14.23
N ASP A 300 6.36 -19.91 14.17
CA ASP A 300 5.64 -20.27 12.95
C ASP A 300 4.30 -19.53 12.82
N ILE A 301 4.06 -18.52 13.67
CA ILE A 301 2.83 -17.73 13.68
C ILE A 301 3.16 -16.29 13.31
N ILE A 302 2.49 -15.78 12.26
CA ILE A 302 2.43 -14.35 11.99
C ILE A 302 1.13 -13.75 12.53
N LEU A 303 1.20 -12.52 13.02
CA LEU A 303 0.07 -11.80 13.56
C LEU A 303 0.06 -10.36 13.04
N THR A 304 -1.13 -9.84 12.76
CA THR A 304 -1.29 -8.41 12.45
C THR A 304 -2.34 -7.73 13.31
N CYS A 305 -2.00 -6.53 13.77
CA CYS A 305 -2.85 -5.56 14.49
C CYS A 305 -2.14 -4.19 14.45
N ALA A 306 -2.73 -3.15 15.05
CA ALA A 306 -2.05 -1.86 15.17
C ALA A 306 -0.79 -2.03 16.02
N ARG A 307 0.31 -1.38 15.62
CA ARG A 307 1.63 -1.57 16.23
C ARG A 307 1.59 -1.41 17.75
N ASP A 308 0.93 -0.34 18.21
CA ASP A 308 0.87 0.02 19.64
C ASP A 308 -0.04 -0.91 20.47
N LYS A 309 -0.72 -1.85 19.81
CA LYS A 309 -1.40 -2.97 20.47
C LYS A 309 -0.47 -4.13 20.74
N TRP A 310 0.52 -4.34 19.90
CA TRP A 310 1.48 -5.42 20.06
C TRP A 310 2.73 -5.01 20.82
N PHE A 311 3.20 -3.77 20.62
CA PHE A 311 4.39 -3.21 21.25
C PHE A 311 4.05 -1.93 22.00
N GLU A 312 4.62 -1.74 23.18
CA GLU A 312 4.43 -0.51 23.96
C GLU A 312 5.39 0.60 23.54
N ASP A 313 6.59 0.25 23.04
CA ASP A 313 7.60 1.21 22.61
C ASP A 313 8.02 1.04 21.14
N ARG A 314 8.66 2.06 20.58
CA ARG A 314 9.13 2.07 19.17
C ARG A 314 10.19 1.01 18.87
N LYS A 315 10.98 0.61 19.87
CA LYS A 315 12.01 -0.43 19.73
C LYS A 315 11.44 -1.85 19.83
N GLY A 316 10.15 -2.00 20.16
CA GLY A 316 9.50 -3.31 20.24
C GLY A 316 9.92 -4.15 21.45
N ARG A 317 10.45 -3.50 22.48
CA ARG A 317 11.04 -4.12 23.67
C ARG A 317 9.99 -4.62 24.65
N TYR A 318 8.86 -3.93 24.72
CA TYR A 318 7.83 -4.18 25.73
C TYR A 318 6.50 -4.58 25.09
N ALA A 319 5.80 -5.51 25.74
CA ALA A 319 4.54 -6.04 25.26
C ALA A 319 3.45 -4.96 25.32
N GLY A 320 2.81 -4.70 24.18
CA GLY A 320 1.71 -3.76 24.07
C GLY A 320 0.41 -4.26 24.72
N GLN A 321 -0.62 -3.42 24.63
CA GLN A 321 -1.91 -3.59 25.32
C GLN A 321 -2.60 -4.94 25.07
N TRP A 322 -2.49 -5.49 23.86
CA TRP A 322 -3.09 -6.77 23.49
C TRP A 322 -2.12 -7.94 23.65
N ALA A 323 -0.82 -7.68 23.54
CA ALA A 323 0.22 -8.69 23.68
C ALA A 323 0.40 -9.16 25.14
N LYS A 324 0.33 -8.24 26.12
CA LYS A 324 0.66 -8.51 27.53
C LYS A 324 -0.08 -9.71 28.16
N HIS A 325 -1.34 -9.91 27.78
CA HIS A 325 -2.20 -10.98 28.34
C HIS A 325 -2.28 -12.23 27.45
N SER A 326 -1.61 -12.22 26.29
CA SER A 326 -1.75 -13.27 25.27
C SER A 326 -0.87 -14.49 25.50
N ARG A 327 0.24 -14.35 26.24
CA ARG A 327 1.37 -15.30 26.29
C ARG A 327 2.04 -15.57 24.93
N LEU A 328 1.72 -14.78 23.90
CA LEU A 328 2.29 -14.87 22.57
C LEU A 328 3.47 -13.92 22.36
N PHE A 329 3.62 -12.91 23.23
CA PHE A 329 4.80 -12.07 23.25
C PHE A 329 6.00 -12.86 23.77
N GLY A 330 7.11 -12.80 23.05
CA GLY A 330 8.34 -13.50 23.43
C GLY A 330 9.00 -12.88 24.67
N ARG A 331 9.94 -13.62 25.25
CA ARG A 331 10.84 -13.07 26.28
C ARG A 331 11.90 -12.18 25.59
N ASP A 332 12.73 -11.48 26.35
CA ASP A 332 13.90 -10.76 25.82
C ASP A 332 13.59 -9.89 24.59
N TYR A 333 12.71 -8.91 24.77
CA TYR A 333 12.30 -8.00 23.71
C TYR A 333 11.52 -8.68 22.56
N GLY A 334 10.66 -9.64 22.91
CA GLY A 334 9.78 -10.32 21.95
C GLY A 334 10.40 -11.54 21.25
N LYS A 335 11.66 -11.89 21.56
CA LYS A 335 12.34 -13.09 21.03
C LYS A 335 11.60 -14.37 21.42
N GLY A 336 11.46 -15.28 20.44
CA GLY A 336 10.71 -16.52 20.58
C GLY A 336 9.19 -16.35 20.73
N GLY A 337 8.69 -15.14 20.52
CA GLY A 337 7.26 -14.86 20.39
C GLY A 337 6.74 -15.09 18.98
N VAL A 338 5.49 -14.72 18.76
CA VAL A 338 4.91 -14.64 17.41
C VAL A 338 5.48 -13.45 16.65
N HIS A 339 5.51 -13.54 15.33
CA HIS A 339 5.98 -12.46 14.47
C HIS A 339 4.85 -11.47 14.21
N TRP A 340 4.94 -10.28 14.80
CA TRP A 340 4.03 -9.19 14.43
C TRP A 340 4.47 -8.56 13.12
N LEU A 341 3.51 -8.33 12.24
CA LEU A 341 3.71 -7.67 10.96
C LEU A 341 2.69 -6.54 10.76
N PRO A 342 3.13 -5.37 10.26
CA PRO A 342 2.19 -4.40 9.70
C PRO A 342 1.28 -5.08 8.68
N ASN A 343 -0.01 -4.75 8.66
CA ASN A 343 -0.93 -5.38 7.69
C ASN A 343 -0.49 -5.13 6.24
N LYS A 344 0.07 -3.95 5.98
CA LYS A 344 0.56 -3.52 4.66
C LYS A 344 1.96 -4.07 4.32
N THR A 345 2.44 -5.07 5.05
CA THR A 345 3.73 -5.71 4.74
C THR A 345 3.62 -6.43 3.41
N ARG A 346 4.44 -6.02 2.43
CA ARG A 346 4.48 -6.57 1.07
C ARG A 346 5.93 -6.91 0.71
N GLY A 347 6.13 -7.86 -0.20
CA GLY A 347 7.47 -8.11 -0.77
C GLY A 347 8.56 -8.67 0.17
N THR A 348 8.25 -9.31 1.30
CA THR A 348 9.26 -9.96 2.18
C THR A 348 9.13 -11.48 2.21
N ASN A 349 10.24 -12.20 2.07
CA ASN A 349 10.27 -13.67 2.15
C ASN A 349 10.54 -14.23 3.56
N ASP A 350 10.70 -13.37 4.57
CA ASP A 350 11.19 -13.75 5.91
C ASP A 350 10.24 -14.65 6.70
N TYR A 351 8.99 -14.77 6.25
CA TYR A 351 7.92 -15.49 6.97
C TYR A 351 7.36 -16.69 6.19
N ARG A 352 8.05 -17.12 5.12
CA ARG A 352 7.64 -18.28 4.31
C ARG A 352 7.57 -19.59 5.09
N HIS A 353 8.19 -19.68 6.27
CA HIS A 353 8.07 -20.86 7.15
C HIS A 353 6.77 -20.87 7.96
N ALA A 354 6.13 -19.70 8.16
CA ALA A 354 4.99 -19.58 9.05
C ALA A 354 3.83 -20.48 8.61
N SER A 355 3.26 -21.21 9.56
CA SER A 355 2.18 -22.17 9.36
C SER A 355 0.81 -21.65 9.82
N HIS A 356 0.80 -20.59 10.62
CA HIS A 356 -0.41 -20.05 11.22
C HIS A 356 -0.45 -18.52 11.10
N VAL A 357 -1.66 -17.99 11.00
CA VAL A 357 -1.94 -16.56 10.88
C VAL A 357 -2.97 -16.13 11.91
N ILE A 358 -2.72 -15.04 12.63
CA ILE A 358 -3.73 -14.35 13.45
C ILE A 358 -4.01 -12.98 12.86
N TYR A 359 -5.19 -12.81 12.27
CA TYR A 359 -5.57 -11.57 11.58
C TYR A 359 -6.49 -10.72 12.46
N LEU A 360 -5.94 -9.78 13.24
CA LEU A 360 -6.70 -8.92 14.17
C LEU A 360 -6.97 -7.54 13.55
N TYR A 361 -7.52 -7.52 12.34
CA TYR A 361 -7.99 -6.29 11.70
C TYR A 361 -9.40 -6.48 11.16
N ALA A 362 -10.23 -5.44 11.27
CA ALA A 362 -11.39 -5.23 10.43
C ALA A 362 -10.99 -4.21 9.36
N MET A 363 -10.53 -4.70 8.21
CA MET A 363 -9.95 -3.86 7.17
C MET A 363 -11.03 -3.03 6.48
N SER A 364 -10.78 -1.75 6.31
CA SER A 364 -11.59 -0.86 5.50
C SER A 364 -10.67 0.16 4.82
N PRO A 365 -10.95 0.53 3.56
CA PRO A 365 -10.30 1.67 2.93
C PRO A 365 -10.61 2.96 3.72
N ASN A 366 -9.83 4.00 3.46
CA ASN A 366 -10.08 5.33 4.03
C ASN A 366 -11.30 5.93 3.30
N PRO A 367 -12.38 6.29 4.00
CA PRO A 367 -13.59 6.83 3.37
C PRO A 367 -13.33 8.09 2.53
N MET A 368 -12.40 8.95 2.95
CA MET A 368 -12.02 10.14 2.20
C MET A 368 -11.32 9.79 0.88
N VAL A 369 -10.47 8.76 0.90
CA VAL A 369 -9.83 8.24 -0.31
C VAL A 369 -10.86 7.61 -1.24
N GLN A 370 -11.83 6.86 -0.71
CA GLN A 370 -12.93 6.30 -1.52
C GLN A 370 -13.76 7.40 -2.18
N ASN A 371 -14.09 8.45 -1.45
CA ASN A 371 -14.84 9.59 -1.97
C ASN A 371 -14.08 10.28 -3.09
N PHE A 372 -12.79 10.57 -2.87
CA PHE A 372 -11.92 11.15 -3.89
C PHE A 372 -11.85 10.28 -5.16
N LEU A 373 -11.71 8.97 -5.00
CA LEU A 373 -11.62 8.02 -6.11
C LEU A 373 -12.96 7.69 -6.78
N GLY A 374 -14.09 8.13 -6.23
CA GLY A 374 -15.43 7.79 -6.71
C GLY A 374 -15.76 6.30 -6.59
N VAL A 375 -15.23 5.62 -5.57
CA VAL A 375 -15.43 4.18 -5.28
C VAL A 375 -15.97 3.95 -3.86
N SER A 376 -16.78 4.89 -3.39
CA SER A 376 -17.50 4.77 -2.11
C SER A 376 -18.50 3.62 -2.20
N GLY A 377 -18.47 2.71 -1.23
CA GLY A 377 -19.37 1.56 -1.22
C GLY A 377 -18.81 0.37 -0.47
N GLN A 378 -19.70 -0.57 -0.17
CA GLN A 378 -19.36 -1.82 0.50
C GLN A 378 -18.58 -2.76 -0.44
N ALA A 379 -18.93 -2.79 -1.72
CA ALA A 379 -18.28 -3.62 -2.73
C ALA A 379 -16.77 -3.35 -2.84
N PHE A 380 -16.38 -2.09 -3.09
CA PHE A 380 -14.96 -1.69 -3.07
C PHE A 380 -14.30 -1.93 -1.70
N SER A 381 -15.02 -1.69 -0.60
CA SER A 381 -14.50 -1.92 0.75
C SER A 381 -14.15 -3.39 1.00
N ASP A 382 -14.95 -4.32 0.49
CA ASP A 382 -14.73 -5.76 0.59
C ASP A 382 -13.62 -6.23 -0.35
N ALA A 383 -13.58 -5.73 -1.59
CA ALA A 383 -12.49 -6.00 -2.53
C ALA A 383 -11.14 -5.54 -1.96
N TYR A 384 -11.07 -4.33 -1.40
CA TYR A 384 -9.87 -3.78 -0.75
C TYR A 384 -9.46 -4.60 0.48
N ALA A 385 -10.44 -5.02 1.30
CA ALA A 385 -10.19 -5.86 2.46
C ALA A 385 -9.63 -7.23 2.06
N LEU A 386 -10.18 -7.84 1.01
CA LEU A 386 -9.69 -9.10 0.47
C LEU A 386 -8.27 -8.98 -0.08
N SER A 387 -7.99 -7.96 -0.92
CA SER A 387 -6.67 -7.78 -1.52
C SER A 387 -5.57 -7.63 -0.47
N GLU A 388 -5.83 -6.85 0.58
CA GLU A 388 -4.89 -6.66 1.69
C GLU A 388 -4.71 -7.94 2.53
N MET A 389 -5.79 -8.68 2.78
CA MET A 389 -5.76 -9.89 3.58
C MET A 389 -5.05 -11.04 2.85
N VAL A 390 -5.30 -11.23 1.55
CA VAL A 390 -4.63 -12.25 0.74
C VAL A 390 -3.13 -11.96 0.64
N GLN A 391 -2.74 -10.71 0.40
CA GLN A 391 -1.33 -10.29 0.39
C GLN A 391 -0.62 -10.61 1.71
N PHE A 392 -1.30 -10.38 2.84
CA PHE A 392 -0.78 -10.72 4.16
C PHE A 392 -0.65 -12.24 4.38
N ILE A 393 -1.71 -13.00 4.05
CA ILE A 393 -1.76 -14.45 4.25
C ILE A 393 -0.70 -15.16 3.38
N TRP A 394 -0.49 -14.72 2.13
CA TRP A 394 0.51 -15.30 1.23
C TRP A 394 1.97 -14.93 1.57
N ARG A 395 2.22 -14.30 2.72
CA ARG A 395 3.56 -14.25 3.30
C ARG A 395 3.99 -15.52 4.01
N THR A 396 3.05 -16.40 4.29
CA THR A 396 3.26 -17.68 4.93
C THR A 396 3.67 -18.78 3.94
N ARG A 397 3.81 -20.00 4.45
CA ARG A 397 4.13 -21.20 3.67
C ARG A 397 3.10 -21.59 2.61
N VAL A 398 1.90 -20.98 2.60
CA VAL A 398 0.91 -21.21 1.53
C VAL A 398 1.44 -20.83 0.16
N ARG A 399 2.34 -19.85 0.11
CA ARG A 399 3.09 -19.46 -1.09
C ARG A 399 3.89 -20.63 -1.69
N ASP A 400 4.31 -21.56 -0.85
CA ASP A 400 5.12 -22.72 -1.22
C ASP A 400 4.26 -23.99 -1.39
N GLY A 401 2.94 -23.82 -1.54
CA GLY A 401 2.00 -24.93 -1.68
C GLY A 401 1.77 -25.71 -0.38
N LYS A 402 2.09 -25.14 0.79
CA LYS A 402 1.95 -25.80 2.10
C LYS A 402 0.75 -25.26 2.87
N SER A 403 -0.02 -26.14 3.52
CA SER A 403 -1.27 -25.77 4.18
C SER A 403 -1.04 -24.83 5.37
N ILE A 404 -1.98 -23.93 5.66
CA ILE A 404 -1.94 -23.01 6.80
C ILE A 404 -3.27 -22.98 7.55
N THR A 405 -3.23 -22.40 8.75
CA THR A 405 -4.42 -22.13 9.56
C THR A 405 -4.53 -20.65 9.88
N VAL A 406 -5.66 -20.02 9.53
CA VAL A 406 -5.88 -18.58 9.68
C VAL A 406 -6.98 -18.32 10.71
N ALA A 407 -6.65 -17.64 11.80
CA ALA A 407 -7.59 -17.22 12.83
C ALA A 407 -8.07 -15.78 12.58
N ILE A 408 -9.37 -15.62 12.28
CA ILE A 408 -10.00 -14.33 11.98
C ILE A 408 -11.18 -14.13 12.94
N PRO A 409 -11.11 -13.15 13.86
CA PRO A 409 -12.21 -12.88 14.79
C PRO A 409 -13.27 -11.92 14.25
N ASP A 410 -12.92 -11.09 13.27
CA ASP A 410 -13.90 -10.21 12.64
C ASP A 410 -14.82 -11.02 11.71
N LYS A 411 -16.14 -10.89 11.89
CA LYS A 411 -17.12 -11.67 11.12
C LYS A 411 -17.11 -11.30 9.64
N ARG A 412 -16.97 -10.02 9.31
CA ARG A 412 -16.95 -9.53 7.93
C ARG A 412 -15.70 -10.03 7.23
N MET A 413 -14.52 -9.84 7.83
CA MET A 413 -13.26 -10.33 7.23
C MET A 413 -13.25 -11.85 7.04
N LYS A 414 -13.83 -12.58 8.00
CA LYS A 414 -13.95 -14.04 7.90
C LYS A 414 -14.86 -14.44 6.72
N ALA A 415 -16.01 -13.78 6.57
CA ALA A 415 -16.92 -14.01 5.45
C ALA A 415 -16.23 -13.73 4.12
N ILE A 416 -15.61 -12.55 3.96
CA ILE A 416 -14.88 -12.16 2.75
C ILE A 416 -13.86 -13.22 2.32
N LEU A 417 -13.01 -13.72 3.25
CA LEU A 417 -12.04 -14.76 2.90
C LEU A 417 -12.72 -16.08 2.57
N SER A 418 -13.72 -16.48 3.36
CA SER A 418 -14.41 -17.77 3.18
C SER A 418 -15.16 -17.82 1.86
N ASP A 419 -15.90 -16.76 1.53
CA ASP A 419 -16.72 -16.66 0.33
C ASP A 419 -15.82 -16.66 -0.90
N TRP A 420 -14.70 -15.92 -0.87
CA TRP A 420 -13.72 -15.91 -1.95
C TRP A 420 -12.99 -17.25 -2.14
N LEU A 421 -12.69 -17.99 -1.07
CA LEU A 421 -12.12 -19.34 -1.22
C LEU A 421 -13.17 -20.32 -1.77
N ASN A 422 -14.42 -20.23 -1.32
CA ASN A 422 -15.49 -21.16 -1.69
C ASN A 422 -15.98 -20.97 -3.13
N SER A 423 -15.91 -19.76 -3.68
CA SER A 423 -16.29 -19.49 -5.07
C SER A 423 -15.46 -20.29 -6.08
N ALA A 424 -14.30 -20.83 -5.69
CA ALA A 424 -13.50 -21.78 -6.47
C ALA A 424 -14.23 -23.09 -6.82
N ILE A 425 -15.28 -23.43 -6.06
CA ILE A 425 -16.01 -24.70 -6.13
C ILE A 425 -17.40 -24.51 -6.76
N GLU A 426 -17.85 -23.26 -6.93
CA GLU A 426 -19.21 -22.93 -7.40
C GLU A 426 -19.39 -23.01 -8.92
N GLY A 427 -18.44 -23.62 -9.64
CA GLY A 427 -18.62 -24.01 -11.05
C GLY A 427 -18.56 -22.85 -12.06
N THR A 428 -17.94 -21.72 -11.70
CA THR A 428 -17.61 -20.66 -12.66
C THR A 428 -16.23 -20.93 -13.25
N ASP A 429 -16.10 -20.87 -14.57
CA ASP A 429 -14.81 -21.02 -15.27
C ASP A 429 -13.94 -19.75 -15.14
N ASP A 430 -14.53 -18.65 -14.68
CA ASP A 430 -13.85 -17.37 -14.48
C ASP A 430 -13.31 -17.23 -13.04
N PHE A 431 -12.14 -16.61 -12.92
CA PHE A 431 -11.56 -16.29 -11.62
C PHE A 431 -12.47 -15.31 -10.85
N PRO A 432 -12.97 -15.68 -9.66
CA PRO A 432 -13.93 -14.85 -8.93
C PRO A 432 -13.24 -13.60 -8.38
N VAL A 433 -13.79 -12.44 -8.75
CA VAL A 433 -13.40 -11.15 -8.19
C VAL A 433 -14.62 -10.53 -7.50
N ILE A 434 -14.41 -9.90 -6.35
CA ILE A 434 -15.44 -9.06 -5.75
C ILE A 434 -15.57 -7.85 -6.68
N ASP A 435 -16.65 -7.78 -7.46
CA ASP A 435 -16.88 -6.68 -8.40
C ASP A 435 -16.87 -5.36 -7.62
N ALA A 436 -15.78 -4.62 -7.78
CA ALA A 436 -15.56 -3.36 -7.09
C ALA A 436 -16.31 -2.19 -7.75
N ALA A 437 -17.07 -2.43 -8.83
CA ALA A 437 -17.77 -1.43 -9.62
C ALA A 437 -19.26 -1.23 -9.27
N ALA A 438 -19.79 -1.96 -8.28
CA ALA A 438 -21.18 -1.83 -7.83
C ALA A 438 -21.43 -0.61 -6.93
#